data_AF-A0A2H6ENI7-F1
#
_entry.id   AF-A0A2H6ENI7-F1
#
_cell.length_a   1.000
_cell.length_b   1.000
_cell.length_c   1.000
_cell.angle_alpha   90.00
_cell.angle_beta   90.00
_cell.angle_gamma   90.00
#
_symmetry.space_group_name_H-M   'P 1'
#
loop_
_entity.id
_entity.type
_entity.pdbx_description
1 polymer ?
#
loop_
_entity_poly.entity_id
_entity_poly.type
_entity_poly.pdbx_seq_one_letter_code
_entity_poly.pdbx_strand_id
1 'polypeptide(L)'
;MKIRAEKKQFNFPYLRDNNQSVARLYGATHTPEIFLFNKDRKLVFHGKIDDNWKEPEKVKSKYLKNALDDLLSNKVIAVPETFTIGCTIKWQTT
;
A
#
# COMPACT_ATOMS: atom_id res chain seq x y z
N MET A 1 -2.03 -4.48 -16.93
CA MET A 1 -1.26 -4.92 -15.75
C MET A 1 -0.01 -5.72 -16.13
N LYS A 2 -0.12 -6.81 -16.90
CA LYS A 2 1.03 -7.65 -17.35
C LYS A 2 2.23 -6.86 -17.89
N ILE A 3 2.02 -6.04 -18.94
CA ILE A 3 3.07 -5.20 -19.55
C ILE A 3 3.82 -4.33 -18.52
N ARG A 4 3.10 -3.72 -17.56
CA ARG A 4 3.71 -2.90 -16.51
C ARG A 4 4.52 -3.74 -15.53
N ALA A 5 3.98 -4.89 -15.12
CA ALA A 5 4.66 -5.79 -14.19
C ALA A 5 5.96 -6.32 -14.79
N GLU A 6 5.95 -6.71 -16.07
CA GLU A 6 7.14 -7.13 -16.83
C GLU A 6 8.16 -5.99 -16.91
N LYS A 7 7.75 -4.81 -17.40
CA LYS A 7 8.64 -3.64 -17.55
C LYS A 7 9.25 -3.17 -16.23
N LYS A 8 8.52 -3.28 -15.12
CA LYS A 8 9.00 -2.90 -13.78
C LYS A 8 9.58 -4.07 -12.99
N GLN A 9 9.63 -5.26 -13.59
CA GLN A 9 10.13 -6.49 -12.97
C GLN A 9 9.56 -6.73 -11.57
N PHE A 10 8.24 -6.60 -11.42
CA PHE A 10 7.59 -6.87 -10.15
C PHE A 10 7.77 -8.34 -9.75
N ASN A 11 8.33 -8.56 -8.57
CA ASN A 11 8.49 -9.88 -7.96
C ASN A 11 7.24 -10.31 -7.16
N PHE A 12 6.11 -9.63 -7.37
CA PHE A 12 4.84 -9.89 -6.73
C PHE A 12 3.69 -9.85 -7.76
N PRO A 13 2.55 -10.52 -7.48
CA PRO A 13 1.39 -10.48 -8.35
C PRO A 13 0.84 -9.05 -8.51
N TYR A 14 0.57 -8.64 -9.75
CA TYR A 14 -0.12 -7.39 -10.06
C TYR A 14 -1.48 -7.69 -10.71
N LEU A 15 -2.54 -7.62 -9.90
CA LEU A 15 -3.87 -8.16 -10.19
C LEU A 15 -4.89 -7.08 -10.53
N ARG A 16 -5.82 -7.39 -11.45
CA ARG A 16 -6.90 -6.49 -11.87
C ARG A 16 -8.19 -6.83 -11.13
N ASP A 17 -8.71 -5.87 -10.37
CA ASP A 17 -10.04 -5.92 -9.75
C ASP A 17 -11.09 -5.37 -10.73
N ASN A 18 -11.71 -6.26 -11.51
CA ASN A 18 -12.55 -5.86 -12.67
C ASN A 18 -13.83 -5.12 -12.27
N ASN A 19 -14.53 -5.58 -11.24
CA ASN A 19 -15.78 -5.00 -10.76
C ASN A 19 -15.57 -4.04 -9.57
N GLN A 20 -14.31 -3.84 -9.17
CA GLN A 20 -13.91 -2.96 -8.07
C GLN A 20 -14.44 -3.40 -6.70
N SER A 21 -14.89 -4.65 -6.56
CA SER A 21 -15.48 -5.14 -5.31
C SER A 21 -14.42 -5.31 -4.22
N VAL A 22 -13.19 -5.72 -4.58
CA VAL A 22 -12.11 -5.88 -3.59
C VAL A 22 -11.69 -4.52 -3.05
N ALA A 23 -11.52 -3.52 -3.91
CA ALA A 23 -11.21 -2.16 -3.50
C ALA A 23 -12.29 -1.60 -2.54
N ARG A 24 -13.57 -1.85 -2.82
CA ARG A 24 -14.68 -1.44 -1.94
C ARG A 24 -14.67 -2.16 -0.59
N LEU A 25 -14.44 -3.48 -0.58
CA LEU A 25 -14.39 -4.27 0.66
C LEU A 25 -13.24 -3.86 1.58
N TYR A 26 -12.10 -3.47 0.99
CA TYR A 26 -10.97 -2.94 1.75
C TYR A 26 -11.14 -1.47 2.16
N GLY A 27 -12.18 -0.78 1.67
CA GLY A 27 -12.34 0.67 1.87
C GLY A 27 -11.24 1.50 1.20
N ALA A 28 -10.58 0.97 0.16
CA ALA A 28 -9.52 1.67 -0.54
C ALA A 28 -10.08 2.90 -1.28
N THR A 29 -9.34 4.01 -1.23
CA THR A 29 -9.76 5.30 -1.77
C THR A 29 -8.74 5.92 -2.73
N HIS A 30 -7.45 5.62 -2.56
CA HIS A 30 -6.36 6.25 -3.31
C HIS A 30 -5.38 5.21 -3.88
N THR A 31 -4.51 5.66 -4.78
CA THR A 31 -3.39 4.89 -5.30
C THR A 31 -2.09 5.71 -5.26
N PRO A 32 -1.01 5.22 -4.62
CA PRO A 32 -0.93 3.98 -3.85
C PRO A 32 -1.59 4.09 -2.46
N GLU A 33 -2.10 2.96 -1.95
CA GLU A 33 -2.64 2.80 -0.61
C GLU A 33 -2.30 1.39 -0.12
N ILE A 34 -1.76 1.26 1.09
CA ILE A 34 -1.16 0.03 1.60
C ILE A 34 -1.96 -0.49 2.79
N PHE A 35 -2.23 -1.79 2.77
CA PHE A 35 -2.82 -2.53 3.89
C PHE A 35 -1.89 -3.69 4.26
N LEU A 36 -1.24 -3.62 5.42
CA LEU A 36 -0.33 -4.65 5.93
C LEU A 36 -1.04 -5.48 6.99
N PHE A 37 -1.03 -6.80 6.79
CA PHE A 37 -1.63 -7.75 7.71
C PHE A 37 -0.55 -8.61 8.37
N ASN A 38 -0.73 -8.91 9.66
CA ASN A 38 0.14 -9.84 10.37
C ASN A 38 -0.21 -11.32 10.05
N LYS A 39 0.46 -12.26 10.71
CA LYS A 39 0.26 -13.70 10.56
C LYS A 39 -1.18 -14.16 10.80
N ASP A 40 -1.91 -13.47 11.68
CA ASP A 40 -3.30 -13.77 12.05
C ASP A 40 -4.30 -13.05 11.14
N ARG A 41 -3.83 -12.48 10.02
CA ARG A 41 -4.62 -11.66 9.08
C ARG A 41 -5.30 -10.45 9.74
N LYS A 42 -4.73 -9.92 10.82
CA LYS A 42 -5.16 -8.64 11.40
C LYS A 42 -4.44 -7.50 10.71
N LEU A 43 -5.19 -6.44 10.37
CA LEU A 43 -4.62 -5.20 9.85
C LEU A 43 -3.74 -4.58 10.94
N VAL A 44 -2.47 -4.36 10.64
CA VAL A 44 -1.48 -3.79 11.59
C VAL A 44 -0.82 -2.52 11.08
N PHE A 45 -0.93 -2.26 9.77
CA PHE A 45 -0.56 -0.96 9.21
C PHE A 45 -1.44 -0.58 8.01
N HIS A 46 -1.87 0.68 7.94
CA HIS A 46 -2.64 1.22 6.80
C HIS A 46 -2.15 2.63 6.43
N GLY A 47 -1.89 2.85 5.13
CA GLY A 47 -1.55 4.19 4.63
C GLY A 47 -0.57 4.23 3.46
N LYS A 48 0.36 5.20 3.49
CA LYS A 48 1.31 5.48 2.40
C LYS A 48 2.65 4.75 2.58
N ILE A 49 3.41 4.63 1.48
CA ILE A 49 4.71 3.94 1.47
C ILE A 49 5.78 4.75 2.23
N ASP A 50 5.87 6.04 1.90
CA ASP A 50 6.85 6.99 2.41
C ASP A 50 6.27 8.42 2.41
N ASP A 51 7.08 9.42 2.76
CA ASP A 51 6.68 10.83 2.78
C ASP A 51 6.90 11.58 1.45
N ASN A 52 7.47 10.97 0.41
CA ASN A 52 7.74 11.66 -0.86
C ASN A 52 7.69 10.72 -2.08
N TRP A 53 6.51 10.69 -2.71
CA TRP A 53 6.27 9.90 -3.92
C TRP A 53 6.94 10.46 -5.19
N LYS A 54 7.36 11.73 -5.18
CA LYS A 54 7.84 12.45 -6.37
C LYS A 54 9.36 12.43 -6.49
N GLU A 55 10.05 12.61 -5.37
CA GLU A 55 11.50 12.75 -5.29
C GLU A 55 12.05 11.69 -4.32
N PRO A 56 12.33 10.46 -4.81
CA PRO A 56 12.74 9.33 -3.97
C PRO A 56 13.97 9.62 -3.09
N GLU A 57 14.88 10.44 -3.58
CA GLU A 57 16.08 10.87 -2.88
C GLU A 57 15.80 11.83 -1.70
N LYS A 58 14.62 12.44 -1.67
CA LYS A 58 14.17 13.34 -0.59
C LYS A 58 13.27 12.66 0.44
N VAL A 59 13.07 11.34 0.33
CA VAL A 59 12.33 10.56 1.34
C VAL A 59 13.06 10.64 2.68
N LYS A 60 12.37 11.11 3.72
CA LYS A 60 12.88 11.15 5.10
C LYS A 60 12.25 10.06 5.96
N SER A 61 10.99 9.72 5.67
CA SER A 61 10.20 8.75 6.45
C SER A 61 9.75 7.59 5.56
N LYS A 62 10.20 6.37 5.87
CA LYS A 62 9.88 5.14 5.12
C LYS A 62 8.83 4.31 5.86
N TYR A 63 7.60 4.82 5.96
CA TYR A 63 6.54 4.26 6.83
C TYR A 63 6.31 2.77 6.66
N LEU A 64 6.09 2.30 5.41
CA LEU A 64 5.85 0.88 5.16
C LEU A 64 7.07 0.02 5.53
N LYS A 65 8.29 0.48 5.20
CA LYS A 65 9.51 -0.25 5.53
C LYS A 65 9.66 -0.37 7.06
N ASN A 66 9.46 0.72 7.78
CA ASN A 66 9.58 0.74 9.24
C ASN A 66 8.54 -0.18 9.89
N ALA A 67 7.29 -0.15 9.40
CA ALA A 67 6.23 -1.05 9.89
C ALA A 67 6.56 -2.53 9.66
N LEU A 68 7.16 -2.87 8.50
CA LEU A 68 7.64 -4.22 8.21
C LEU A 68 8.82 -4.62 9.14
N ASP A 69 9.79 -3.73 9.34
CA ASP A 69 10.94 -3.99 10.21
C ASP A 69 10.49 -4.22 11.68
N ASP A 70 9.55 -3.42 12.17
CA ASP A 70 8.94 -3.58 13.50
C ASP A 70 8.20 -4.91 13.60
N LEU A 71 7.34 -5.22 12.63
CA LEU A 71 6.54 -6.45 12.60
C LEU A 71 7.44 -7.70 12.57
N LEU A 72 8.47 -7.72 11.74
CA LEU A 72 9.42 -8.83 11.63
C LEU A 72 10.28 -8.97 12.89
N SER A 73 10.52 -7.88 13.61
CA SER A 73 11.27 -7.87 14.88
C SER A 73 10.40 -8.18 16.09
N ASN A 74 9.12 -8.53 15.91
CA ASN A 74 8.11 -8.68 16.97
C ASN A 74 7.98 -7.43 17.87
N LYS A 75 8.20 -6.24 17.31
CA LYS A 75 8.00 -4.95 17.98
C LYS A 75 6.60 -4.41 17.70
N VAL A 76 6.15 -3.51 18.57
CA VAL A 76 4.96 -2.68 18.30
C VAL A 76 5.29 -1.75 17.13
N ILE A 77 4.42 -1.71 16.12
CA ILE A 77 4.57 -0.79 14.98
C ILE A 77 4.38 0.64 15.50
N ALA A 78 5.42 1.46 15.39
CA ALA A 78 5.41 2.81 15.97
C ALA A 78 4.40 3.76 15.32
N VAL A 79 4.18 3.60 14.01
CA VAL A 79 3.22 4.41 13.22
C VAL A 79 2.32 3.44 12.45
N PRO A 80 1.22 2.96 13.06
CA PRO A 80 0.34 1.97 12.44
C PRO A 80 -0.59 2.58 11.38
N GLU A 81 -0.77 3.90 11.36
CA GLU A 81 -1.65 4.57 10.40
C GLU A 81 -1.03 5.86 9.88
N THR A 82 -1.23 6.13 8.60
CA THR A 82 -0.90 7.42 7.98
C THR A 82 -2.01 7.81 7.02
N PHE A 83 -2.22 9.12 6.83
CA PHE A 83 -3.08 9.58 5.75
C PHE A 83 -2.58 9.12 4.37
N THR A 84 -3.50 8.85 3.46
CA THR A 84 -3.19 8.40 2.11
C THR A 84 -2.87 9.59 1.19
N ILE A 85 -1.85 9.45 0.34
CA ILE A 85 -1.48 10.45 -0.68
C ILE A 85 -1.47 9.77 -2.04
N GLY A 86 -2.21 10.33 -2.99
CA GLY A 86 -2.17 9.87 -4.37
C GLY A 86 -3.39 10.29 -5.17
N CYS A 87 -3.53 9.73 -6.36
CA CYS A 87 -4.75 9.87 -7.14
C CYS A 87 -5.87 9.06 -6.48
N THR A 88 -7.09 9.59 -6.46
CA THR A 88 -8.28 8.80 -6.11
C THR A 88 -8.46 7.63 -7.08
N ILE A 89 -8.96 6.51 -6.56
CA ILE A 89 -9.39 5.36 -7.38
C ILE A 89 -10.42 5.84 -8.40
N LYS A 90 -10.27 5.38 -9.65
CA LYS A 90 -11.19 5.69 -10.74
C LYS A 90 -12.33 4.70 -10.72
N TRP A 91 -13.39 5.05 -10.00
CA TRP A 91 -14.60 4.24 -9.89
C TRP A 91 -15.35 4.18 -11.22
N GLN A 92 -15.83 3.00 -11.56
CA GLN A 92 -16.76 2.82 -12.68
C GLN A 92 -18.07 3.49 -12.30
N THR A 93 -18.59 4.30 -13.22
CA THR A 93 -19.99 4.72 -13.19
C THR A 93 -20.83 3.52 -13.58
N THR A 94 -21.86 3.25 -12.79
CA THR A 94 -22.84 2.18 -13.04
C THR A 94 -23.41 2.24 -14.45
#